data_AF-A0A720R280-F1
#
_entry.id   AF-A0A720R280-F1
#
_cell.length_a   1.000
_cell.length_b   1.000
_cell.length_c   1.000
_cell.angle_alpha   90.00
_cell.angle_beta   90.00
_cell.angle_gamma   90.00
#
_symmetry.space_group_name_H-M   'P 1'
#
loop_
_entity.id
_entity.type
_entity.pdbx_description
1 polymer ?
#
loop_
_entity_poly.entity_id
_entity_poly.type
_entity_poly.pdbx_seq_one_letter_code
_entity_poly.pdbx_strand_id
1 'polypeptide(L)'
;MPGHSHDILHDELQGFDVFRYTDISFVFSGDATRQITFRLVFCKDGEQGHQLHELYGEELATLTVSVVSFYNVEAENNEECDTMFDKPPGAPDLTAAEALYLYRTLVDIILRIAETENIQILTFQAYSEELRRVYDRLVRKYATIKNLETHIEGACYVIRTEN
;
A
#
# COMPACT_ATOMS: atom_id res chain seq x y z
N MET A 1 -16.62 9.45 -6.93
CA MET A 1 -17.94 8.93 -6.54
C MET A 1 -18.49 9.90 -5.51
N PRO A 2 -19.72 10.41 -5.64
CA PRO A 2 -20.21 11.46 -4.77
C PRO A 2 -20.21 10.96 -3.32
N GLY A 3 -19.42 11.60 -2.45
CA GLY A 3 -19.37 11.32 -1.01
C GLY A 3 -18.01 10.86 -0.46
N HIS A 4 -17.18 10.13 -1.20
CA HIS A 4 -15.88 9.72 -0.66
C HIS A 4 -14.80 10.79 -0.89
N SER A 5 -14.04 11.10 0.16
CA SER A 5 -12.87 11.99 0.09
C SER A 5 -11.69 11.38 0.84
N HIS A 6 -10.50 11.88 0.55
CA HIS A 6 -9.30 11.57 1.30
C HIS A 6 -8.38 12.78 1.37
N ASP A 7 -7.60 12.86 2.44
CA ASP A 7 -6.57 13.87 2.65
C ASP A 7 -5.26 13.18 3.03
N ILE A 8 -4.18 13.52 2.32
CA ILE A 8 -2.82 13.11 2.72
C ILE A 8 -2.41 14.08 3.82
N LEU A 9 -2.13 13.56 5.01
CA LEU A 9 -1.93 14.37 6.22
C LEU A 9 -0.51 14.98 6.30
N HIS A 10 0.39 14.54 5.43
CA HIS A 10 1.77 15.01 5.36
C HIS A 10 2.15 15.33 3.91
N ASP A 11 2.74 16.51 3.70
CA ASP A 11 3.21 16.93 2.38
C ASP A 11 4.42 16.10 1.90
N GLU A 12 5.18 15.53 2.83
CA GLU A 12 6.35 14.68 2.59
C GLU A 12 6.27 13.39 3.39
N LEU A 13 6.98 12.35 2.93
CA LEU A 13 7.13 11.11 3.69
C LEU A 13 7.87 11.36 5.02
N GLN A 14 7.21 11.02 6.11
CA GLN A 14 7.72 11.09 7.49
C GLN A 14 8.59 9.87 7.80
N GLY A 15 9.50 9.96 8.78
CA GLY A 15 10.33 8.83 9.25
C GLY A 15 11.83 8.97 8.94
N PHE A 16 12.58 7.88 9.12
CA PHE A 16 14.04 7.85 9.01
C PHE A 16 14.51 6.74 8.06
N ASP A 17 15.34 7.11 7.08
CA ASP A 17 16.13 6.28 6.15
C ASP A 17 15.46 4.98 5.66
N VAL A 18 15.41 3.95 6.52
CA VAL A 18 14.82 2.64 6.21
C VAL A 18 13.31 2.61 6.34
N PHE A 19 12.70 3.44 7.20
CA PHE A 19 11.26 3.44 7.46
C PHE A 19 10.68 4.81 7.17
N ARG A 20 9.93 4.93 6.08
CA ARG A 20 9.22 6.14 5.71
C ARG A 20 7.72 5.88 5.62
N TYR A 21 6.88 6.85 5.92
CA TYR A 21 5.43 6.68 5.87
C TYR A 21 4.69 7.98 5.57
N THR A 22 3.43 7.85 5.16
CA THR A 22 2.46 8.94 5.16
C THR A 22 1.13 8.45 5.70
N ASP A 23 0.40 9.33 6.37
CA ASP A 23 -0.91 9.03 6.91
C ASP A 23 -1.97 9.64 5.99
N ILE A 24 -3.00 8.86 5.68
CA ILE A 24 -4.07 9.24 4.75
C ILE A 24 -5.39 9.08 5.48
N SER A 25 -6.10 10.19 5.66
CA SER A 25 -7.44 10.19 6.23
C SER A 25 -8.45 9.95 5.11
N PHE A 26 -9.31 8.96 5.27
CA PHE A 26 -10.42 8.66 4.35
C PHE A 26 -11.74 8.98 5.04
N VAL A 27 -12.60 9.74 4.38
CA VAL A 27 -14.00 9.92 4.77
C VAL A 27 -14.87 9.21 3.76
N PHE A 28 -15.61 8.20 4.21
CA PHE A 28 -16.45 7.40 3.33
C PHE A 28 -17.90 7.90 3.33
N SER A 29 -18.52 7.90 2.15
CA SER A 29 -19.95 8.19 1.99
C SER A 29 -20.40 9.58 2.47
N GLY A 30 -19.45 10.51 2.62
CA GLY A 30 -19.68 11.88 3.09
C GLY A 30 -19.97 11.96 4.58
N ASP A 31 -19.73 10.88 5.32
CA ASP A 31 -20.08 10.74 6.72
C ASP A 31 -18.81 10.80 7.58
N ALA A 32 -18.68 11.86 8.38
CA ALA A 32 -17.54 12.05 9.28
C ALA A 32 -17.43 10.95 10.35
N THR A 33 -18.53 10.25 10.66
CA THR A 33 -18.50 9.08 11.57
C THR A 33 -17.90 7.84 10.89
N ARG A 34 -17.73 7.87 9.56
CA ARG A 34 -17.06 6.85 8.75
C ARG A 34 -15.69 7.31 8.30
N GLN A 35 -14.97 8.00 9.18
CA GLN A 35 -13.58 8.38 8.93
C GLN A 35 -12.65 7.25 9.39
N ILE A 36 -11.64 6.91 8.57
CA ILE A 36 -10.55 6.00 8.94
C ILE A 36 -9.24 6.60 8.48
N THR A 37 -8.23 6.61 9.36
CA THR A 37 -6.87 7.00 9.00
C THR A 37 -6.02 5.76 8.77
N PHE A 38 -5.50 5.63 7.54
CA PHE A 38 -4.56 4.59 7.18
C PHE A 38 -3.15 5.15 7.13
N ARG A 39 -2.20 4.44 7.74
CA ARG A 39 -0.78 4.68 7.54
C ARG A 39 -0.28 3.86 6.37
N LEU A 40 0.32 4.51 5.39
CA LEU A 40 1.00 3.89 4.26
C LEU A 40 2.51 3.95 4.50
N VAL A 41 3.13 2.79 4.66
CA VAL A 41 4.54 2.62 4.99
C VAL A 41 5.33 2.17 3.76
N PHE A 42 6.49 2.78 3.58
CA PHE A 42 7.54 2.46 2.61
C PHE A 42 8.80 2.09 3.40
N CYS A 43 9.08 0.80 3.48
CA CYS A 43 10.30 0.29 4.08
C CYS A 43 11.34 0.08 2.98
N LYS A 44 12.56 0.59 3.14
CA LYS A 44 13.68 0.23 2.25
C LYS A 44 14.09 -1.19 2.60
N ASP A 45 13.99 -2.11 1.65
CA ASP A 45 14.35 -3.49 1.92
C ASP A 45 15.86 -3.59 2.16
N GLY A 46 16.27 -3.92 3.39
CA GLY A 46 17.68 -4.07 3.77
C GLY A 46 18.24 -5.46 3.43
N GLU A 47 17.37 -6.47 3.36
CA GLU A 47 17.69 -7.83 2.94
C GLU A 47 16.71 -8.24 1.85
N GLN A 48 17.05 -7.82 0.63
CA GLN A 48 16.31 -8.11 -0.58
C GLN A 48 15.90 -9.59 -0.63
N GLY A 49 14.60 -9.86 -0.48
CA GLY A 49 14.10 -11.24 -0.37
C GLY A 49 14.55 -12.11 -1.55
N HIS A 50 14.70 -13.43 -1.33
CA HIS A 50 15.16 -14.42 -2.34
C HIS A 50 14.51 -14.22 -3.71
N GLN A 51 13.21 -13.91 -3.72
CA GLN A 51 12.43 -13.65 -4.92
C GLN A 51 12.95 -12.46 -5.75
N LEU A 52 13.38 -11.37 -5.12
CA LEU A 52 13.94 -10.22 -5.85
C LEU A 52 15.29 -10.56 -6.48
N HIS A 53 16.11 -11.36 -5.80
CA HIS A 53 17.35 -11.87 -6.37
C HIS A 53 17.12 -12.79 -7.56
N GLU A 54 16.07 -13.62 -7.55
CA GLU A 54 15.71 -14.45 -8.72
C GLU A 54 15.23 -13.61 -9.92
N LEU A 55 14.52 -12.50 -9.67
CA LEU A 55 13.98 -11.65 -10.73
C LEU A 55 15.03 -10.71 -11.34
N TYR A 56 15.89 -10.10 -10.51
CA TYR A 56 16.77 -9.00 -10.93
C TYR A 56 18.27 -9.30 -10.75
N GLY A 57 18.64 -10.37 -10.03
CA GLY A 57 20.03 -10.77 -9.87
C GLY A 57 20.93 -9.66 -9.34
N GLU A 58 21.99 -9.34 -10.08
CA GLU A 58 22.96 -8.29 -9.73
C GLU A 58 22.43 -6.86 -9.97
N GLU A 59 21.42 -6.68 -10.84
CA GLU A 59 20.81 -5.36 -11.12
C GLU A 59 20.26 -4.74 -9.84
N LEU A 60 19.80 -5.59 -8.93
CA LEU A 60 19.14 -5.22 -7.69
C LEU A 60 19.99 -4.33 -6.75
N ALA A 61 21.32 -4.41 -6.85
CA ALA A 61 22.23 -3.51 -6.12
C ALA A 61 22.15 -2.05 -6.59
N THR A 62 21.64 -1.82 -7.79
CA THR A 62 21.48 -0.49 -8.41
C THR A 62 20.04 0.05 -8.32
N LEU A 63 19.10 -0.77 -7.86
CA LEU A 63 17.69 -0.44 -7.81
C LEU A 63 17.27 0.08 -6.44
N THR A 64 16.43 1.11 -6.44
CA THR A 64 15.72 1.55 -5.23
C THR A 64 14.49 0.68 -5.01
N VAL A 65 14.56 -0.18 -3.99
CA VAL A 65 13.49 -1.12 -3.64
C VAL A 65 12.76 -0.63 -2.39
N SER A 66 11.43 -0.71 -2.41
CA SER A 66 10.62 -0.47 -1.21
C SER A 66 9.56 -1.53 -1.00
N VAL A 67 9.46 -2.04 0.22
CA VAL A 67 8.34 -2.83 0.74
C VAL A 67 7.25 -1.87 1.19
N VAL A 68 6.07 -2.00 0.60
CA VAL A 68 4.89 -1.20 0.88
C VAL A 68 3.93 -1.99 1.76
N SER A 69 3.45 -1.36 2.81
CA SER A 69 2.36 -1.89 3.63
C SER A 69 1.44 -0.75 4.07
N PHE A 70 0.20 -1.07 4.42
CA PHE A 70 -0.66 -0.09 5.06
C PHE A 70 -1.58 -0.74 6.08
N TYR A 71 -2.01 0.06 7.06
CA TYR A 71 -2.86 -0.40 8.15
C TYR A 71 -3.64 0.76 8.76
N ASN A 72 -4.71 0.45 9.51
CA ASN A 72 -5.45 1.45 10.26
C ASN A 72 -4.59 1.91 11.45
N VAL A 73 -4.34 3.22 11.58
CA VAL A 73 -3.51 3.78 12.66
C VAL A 73 -4.08 3.44 14.04
N GLU A 74 -5.39 3.31 14.16
CA GLU A 74 -6.05 2.91 15.41
C GLU A 74 -5.70 1.48 15.84
N ALA A 75 -5.21 0.62 14.94
CA ALA A 75 -4.80 -0.75 15.29
C ALA A 75 -3.43 -0.80 15.98
N GLU A 76 -2.55 0.17 15.70
CA GLU A 76 -1.14 0.14 16.11
C GLU A 76 -0.96 0.10 17.64
N ASN A 77 -1.85 0.77 18.38
CA ASN A 77 -1.77 0.89 19.84
C ASN A 77 -3.03 0.37 20.55
N ASN A 78 -3.83 -0.46 19.88
CA ASN A 78 -5.05 -1.01 20.45
C ASN A 78 -4.79 -2.38 21.07
N GLU A 79 -4.99 -2.50 22.37
CA GLU A 79 -4.79 -3.75 23.13
C GLU A 79 -5.74 -4.87 22.70
N GLU A 80 -6.84 -4.55 22.00
CA GLU A 80 -7.79 -5.53 21.45
C GLU A 80 -7.38 -6.04 20.04
N CYS A 81 -6.31 -5.52 19.45
CA CYS A 81 -5.74 -6.01 18.19
C CYS A 81 -4.53 -6.91 18.47
N ASP A 82 -4.52 -8.13 17.91
CA ASP A 82 -3.36 -9.04 18.00
C ASP A 82 -2.21 -8.52 17.12
N THR A 83 -2.54 -7.86 16.01
CA THR A 83 -1.59 -7.24 15.09
C THR A 83 -2.07 -5.87 14.61
N MET A 84 -1.13 -5.02 14.18
CA MET A 84 -1.48 -3.72 13.56
C MET A 84 -2.27 -3.86 12.25
N PHE A 85 -2.33 -5.06 11.64
CA PHE A 85 -3.09 -5.30 10.42
C PHE A 85 -4.54 -5.71 10.68
N ASP A 86 -4.91 -5.89 11.95
CA ASP A 86 -6.27 -6.21 12.34
C ASP A 86 -7.18 -4.99 12.16
N LYS A 87 -8.48 -5.26 12.01
CA LYS A 87 -9.50 -4.22 12.03
C LYS A 87 -9.76 -3.81 13.49
N PRO A 88 -9.54 -2.54 13.89
CA PRO A 88 -9.83 -2.10 15.25
C PRO A 88 -11.31 -2.26 15.63
N PRO A 89 -11.61 -2.61 16.89
CA PRO A 89 -12.96 -2.55 17.42
C PRO A 89 -13.57 -1.16 17.23
N GLY A 90 -14.80 -1.10 16.69
CA GLY A 90 -15.49 0.16 16.42
C GLY A 90 -15.18 0.79 15.06
N ALA A 91 -14.15 0.35 14.34
CA ALA A 91 -13.92 0.79 12.97
C ALA A 91 -15.09 0.34 12.07
N PRO A 92 -15.60 1.20 11.17
CA PRO A 92 -16.74 0.84 10.34
C PRO A 92 -16.35 -0.25 9.33
N ASP A 93 -17.27 -1.17 9.06
CA ASP A 93 -17.12 -2.07 7.91
C ASP A 93 -17.23 -1.28 6.61
N LEU A 94 -16.27 -1.50 5.72
CA LEU A 94 -16.30 -0.91 4.38
C LEU A 94 -17.25 -1.72 3.50
N THR A 95 -18.18 -1.03 2.85
CA THR A 95 -18.92 -1.59 1.73
C THR A 95 -17.98 -1.90 0.56
N ALA A 96 -18.42 -2.71 -0.39
CA ALA A 96 -17.62 -3.02 -1.58
C ALA A 96 -17.21 -1.76 -2.38
N ALA A 97 -18.07 -0.73 -2.41
CA ALA A 97 -17.78 0.53 -3.09
C ALA A 97 -16.72 1.37 -2.34
N GLU A 98 -16.80 1.41 -1.01
CA GLU A 98 -15.83 2.10 -0.15
C GLU A 98 -14.46 1.42 -0.19
N ALA A 99 -14.43 0.08 -0.12
CA ALA A 99 -13.21 -0.71 -0.28
C ALA A 99 -12.58 -0.45 -1.66
N LEU A 100 -13.37 -0.46 -2.74
CA LEU A 100 -12.86 -0.16 -4.08
C LEU A 100 -12.27 1.25 -4.17
N TYR A 101 -12.91 2.25 -3.54
CA TYR A 101 -12.38 3.61 -3.47
C TYR A 101 -11.05 3.65 -2.72
N LEU A 102 -10.98 3.04 -1.53
CA LEU A 102 -9.78 2.95 -0.71
C LEU A 102 -8.60 2.36 -1.50
N TYR A 103 -8.74 1.15 -2.04
CA TYR A 103 -7.64 0.49 -2.73
C TYR A 103 -7.21 1.23 -4.01
N ARG A 104 -8.15 1.82 -4.74
CA ARG A 104 -7.82 2.64 -5.92
C ARG A 104 -6.97 3.84 -5.52
N THR A 105 -7.42 4.59 -4.53
CA THR A 105 -6.72 5.78 -4.04
C THR A 105 -5.34 5.43 -3.49
N LEU A 106 -5.22 4.34 -2.71
CA LEU A 106 -3.94 3.88 -2.19
C LEU A 106 -2.97 3.54 -3.33
N VAL A 107 -3.39 2.81 -4.35
CA VAL A 107 -2.53 2.49 -5.50
C VAL A 107 -2.08 3.76 -6.23
N ASP A 108 -2.99 4.71 -6.46
CA ASP A 108 -2.67 5.98 -7.12
C ASP A 108 -1.63 6.79 -6.29
N ILE A 109 -1.76 6.81 -4.95
CA ILE A 109 -0.82 7.47 -4.04
C ILE A 109 0.54 6.75 -4.03
N ILE A 110 0.54 5.41 -3.95
CA ILE A 110 1.77 4.59 -3.94
C ILE A 110 2.61 4.86 -5.19
N LEU A 111 1.98 4.86 -6.36
CA LEU A 111 2.67 5.09 -7.63
C LEU A 111 3.25 6.52 -7.71
N ARG A 112 2.50 7.52 -7.22
CA ARG A 112 2.98 8.91 -7.18
C ARG A 112 4.18 9.08 -6.25
N ILE A 113 4.15 8.42 -5.08
CA ILE A 113 5.27 8.42 -4.14
C ILE A 113 6.48 7.72 -4.77
N ALA A 114 6.27 6.59 -5.44
CA ALA A 114 7.35 5.87 -6.11
C ALA A 114 8.05 6.71 -7.18
N GLU A 115 7.29 7.48 -7.97
CA GLU A 115 7.83 8.47 -8.91
C GLU A 115 8.63 9.57 -8.19
N THR A 116 8.06 10.17 -7.15
CA THR A 116 8.68 11.29 -6.43
C THR A 116 9.97 10.88 -5.70
N GLU A 117 9.99 9.67 -5.13
CA GLU A 117 11.10 9.12 -4.35
C GLU A 117 12.08 8.29 -5.19
N ASN A 118 11.90 8.24 -6.53
CA ASN A 118 12.68 7.42 -7.46
C ASN A 118 12.76 5.93 -7.06
N ILE A 119 11.67 5.39 -6.50
CA ILE A 119 11.54 3.96 -6.21
C ILE A 119 11.30 3.24 -7.52
N GLN A 120 12.11 2.21 -7.78
CA GLN A 120 12.13 1.45 -9.03
C GLN A 120 11.42 0.10 -8.88
N ILE A 121 11.46 -0.47 -7.68
CA ILE A 121 10.79 -1.72 -7.34
C ILE A 121 9.91 -1.50 -6.10
N LEU A 122 8.61 -1.73 -6.26
CA LEU A 122 7.66 -1.81 -5.16
C LEU A 122 7.35 -3.27 -4.88
N THR A 123 7.45 -3.67 -3.63
CA THR A 123 6.99 -4.99 -3.18
C THR A 123 5.90 -4.84 -2.13
N PHE A 124 4.92 -5.73 -2.10
CA PHE A 124 3.95 -5.79 -1.00
C PHE A 124 3.40 -7.21 -0.88
N GLN A 125 2.88 -7.51 0.31
CA GLN A 125 2.30 -8.82 0.63
C GLN A 125 0.84 -8.68 1.02
N ALA A 126 -0.03 -9.51 0.43
CA ALA A 126 -1.43 -9.62 0.80
C ALA A 126 -1.62 -10.72 1.85
N TYR A 127 -1.71 -10.33 3.12
CA TYR A 127 -1.73 -11.27 4.25
C TYR A 127 -3.01 -12.11 4.39
N SER A 128 -4.08 -11.82 3.64
CA SER A 128 -5.32 -12.62 3.67
C SER A 128 -5.77 -13.06 2.27
N GLU A 129 -6.42 -14.23 2.18
CA GLU A 129 -6.88 -14.79 0.91
C GLU A 129 -7.94 -13.94 0.20
N GLU A 130 -8.81 -13.29 0.98
CA GLU A 130 -9.84 -12.39 0.44
C GLU A 130 -9.19 -11.15 -0.19
N LEU A 131 -8.18 -10.58 0.48
CA LEU A 131 -7.39 -9.48 -0.05
C LEU A 131 -6.62 -9.91 -1.29
N ARG A 132 -6.00 -11.09 -1.30
CA ARG A 132 -5.25 -11.60 -2.47
C ARG A 132 -6.07 -11.51 -3.77
N ARG A 133 -7.35 -11.91 -3.76
CA ARG A 133 -8.21 -11.83 -4.96
C ARG A 133 -8.47 -10.40 -5.42
N VAL A 134 -8.63 -9.47 -4.48
CA VAL A 134 -8.87 -8.05 -4.77
C VAL A 134 -7.58 -7.42 -5.31
N TYR A 135 -6.45 -7.66 -4.65
CA TYR A 135 -5.15 -7.16 -5.05
C TYR A 135 -4.73 -7.70 -6.40
N ASP A 136 -4.85 -9.01 -6.68
CA ASP A 136 -4.58 -9.59 -8.00
C ASP A 136 -5.29 -8.83 -9.12
N ARG A 137 -6.60 -8.57 -8.92
CA ARG A 137 -7.42 -7.87 -9.91
C ARG A 137 -6.98 -6.42 -10.07
N LEU A 138 -6.72 -5.73 -8.98
CA LEU A 138 -6.34 -4.32 -9.00
C LEU A 138 -4.94 -4.15 -9.60
N VAL A 139 -3.95 -4.89 -9.13
CA VAL A 139 -2.57 -4.85 -9.60
C VAL A 139 -2.51 -5.12 -11.10
N ARG A 140 -3.15 -6.19 -11.59
CA ARG A 140 -3.17 -6.50 -13.04
C ARG A 140 -3.83 -5.39 -13.85
N LYS A 141 -4.95 -4.85 -13.36
CA LYS A 141 -5.67 -3.75 -14.01
C LYS A 141 -4.80 -2.48 -14.08
N TYR A 142 -4.18 -2.09 -12.98
CA TYR A 142 -3.32 -0.90 -12.93
C TYR A 142 -2.05 -1.09 -13.73
N ALA A 143 -1.41 -2.25 -13.65
CA ALA A 143 -0.25 -2.59 -14.46
C ALA A 143 -0.55 -2.47 -15.96
N THR A 144 -1.72 -2.93 -16.40
CA THR A 144 -2.13 -2.77 -17.80
C THR A 144 -2.38 -1.30 -18.18
N ILE A 145 -3.05 -0.54 -17.31
CA ILE A 145 -3.37 0.88 -17.57
C ILE A 145 -2.11 1.75 -17.59
N LYS A 146 -1.13 1.42 -16.75
CA LYS A 146 0.10 2.20 -16.51
C LYS A 146 1.34 1.60 -17.17
N ASN A 147 1.16 0.54 -17.96
CA ASN A 147 2.25 -0.19 -18.63
C ASN A 147 3.37 -0.67 -17.67
N LEU A 148 3.01 -1.05 -16.45
CA LEU A 148 3.97 -1.49 -15.44
C LEU A 148 4.29 -2.98 -15.61
N GLU A 149 5.55 -3.35 -15.43
CA GLU A 149 5.95 -4.75 -15.31
C GLU A 149 5.63 -5.25 -13.90
N THR A 150 4.97 -6.41 -13.81
CA THR A 150 4.56 -7.00 -12.53
C THR A 150 4.86 -8.48 -12.46
N HIS A 151 5.33 -8.91 -11.30
CA HIS A 151 5.47 -10.30 -10.94
C HIS A 151 4.57 -10.60 -9.74
N ILE A 152 3.78 -11.67 -9.84
CA ILE A 152 2.80 -12.05 -8.82
C ILE A 152 3.01 -13.52 -8.49
N GLU A 153 3.36 -13.81 -7.25
CA GLU A 153 3.55 -15.17 -6.74
C GLU A 153 2.87 -15.34 -5.39
N GLY A 154 1.77 -16.09 -5.37
CA GLY A 154 0.99 -16.29 -4.16
C GLY A 154 0.47 -14.97 -3.60
N ALA A 155 0.94 -14.60 -2.40
CA ALA A 155 0.58 -13.35 -1.73
C ALA A 155 1.60 -12.22 -1.96
N CYS A 156 2.69 -12.50 -2.68
CA CYS A 156 3.77 -11.55 -2.94
C CYS A 156 3.58 -10.89 -4.31
N TYR A 157 3.71 -9.57 -4.33
CA TYR A 157 3.58 -8.76 -5.52
C TYR A 157 4.82 -7.89 -5.66
N VAL A 158 5.40 -7.91 -6.85
CA VAL A 158 6.54 -7.08 -7.24
C VAL A 158 6.11 -6.25 -8.45
N ILE A 159 6.32 -4.94 -8.38
CA ILE A 159 5.99 -3.99 -9.43
C ILE A 159 7.25 -3.21 -9.77
N ARG A 160 7.66 -3.26 -11.04
CA ARG A 160 8.72 -2.41 -11.58
C ARG A 160 8.09 -1.13 -12.12
N THR A 161 8.55 0.02 -11.64
CA THR A 161 8.13 1.34 -12.11
C THR A 161 9.02 1.79 -13.27
N GLU A 162 8.58 2.77 -14.05
CA GLU A 162 9.29 3.25 -15.25
C GLU A 162 10.47 4.21 -14.94
N ASN A 163 10.90 4.33 -13.68
CA ASN A 163 11.92 5.30 -13.24
C ASN A 163 13.37 4.88 -13.52
#